data_AF-A0A7V4T5V0-F1
#
_entry.id   AF-A0A7V4T5V0-F1
#
_cell.length_a   1.000
_cell.length_b   1.000
_cell.length_c   1.000
_cell.angle_alpha   90.00
_cell.angle_beta   90.00
_cell.angle_gamma   90.00
#
_symmetry.space_group_name_H-M   'P 1'
#
loop_
_entity.id
_entity.type
_entity.pdbx_description
1 polymer ?
#
loop_
_entity_poly.entity_id
_entity_poly.type
_entity_poly.pdbx_seq_one_letter_code
_entity_poly.pdbx_strand_id
1 'polypeptide(L)'
;MPKTKKKLTAAQKRARIAAKAERQKKYEWIFMNGKQVRVRRVPLIDGMNPDEFFRRNADTIWLHQNEMWEYIESDEGPDYNE
;
A
#
# COMPACT_ATOMS: atom_id res chain seq x y z
N MET A 1 -41.83 23.61 9.77
CA MET A 1 -41.69 23.60 8.30
C MET A 1 -40.58 22.61 7.91
N PRO A 2 -40.79 21.69 6.97
CA PRO A 2 -39.74 20.78 6.51
C PRO A 2 -38.70 21.54 5.69
N LYS A 3 -37.41 21.41 6.03
CA LYS A 3 -36.31 22.04 5.28
C LYS A 3 -36.25 21.45 3.86
N THR A 4 -36.28 22.31 2.84
CA THR A 4 -36.14 21.88 1.44
C THR A 4 -34.71 21.39 1.18
N LYS A 5 -34.58 20.13 0.75
CA LYS A 5 -33.27 19.56 0.38
C LYS A 5 -32.83 20.15 -0.96
N LYS A 6 -31.83 21.04 -0.92
CA LYS A 6 -31.19 21.57 -2.14
C LYS A 6 -30.45 20.44 -2.87
N LYS A 7 -30.67 20.33 -4.18
CA LYS A 7 -29.91 19.41 -5.04
C LYS A 7 -28.46 19.91 -5.16
N LEU A 8 -27.51 18.99 -5.15
CA LEU A 8 -26.10 19.32 -5.35
C LEU A 8 -25.85 19.79 -6.79
N THR A 9 -25.08 20.86 -6.94
CA THR A 9 -24.63 21.35 -8.25
C THR A 9 -23.61 20.39 -8.87
N ALA A 10 -23.38 20.49 -10.17
CA ALA A 10 -22.39 19.66 -10.87
C ALA A 10 -20.97 19.82 -10.28
N ALA A 11 -20.57 21.05 -9.93
CA ALA A 11 -19.29 21.34 -9.29
C ALA A 11 -19.17 20.64 -7.92
N GLN A 12 -20.22 20.69 -7.09
CA GLN A 12 -20.23 20.03 -5.79
C GLN A 12 -20.13 18.50 -5.91
N LYS A 13 -20.77 17.91 -6.93
CA LYS A 13 -20.64 16.47 -7.21
C LYS A 13 -19.21 16.10 -7.58
N ARG A 14 -18.55 16.88 -8.45
CA ARG A 14 -17.14 16.66 -8.85
C ARG A 14 -16.20 16.73 -7.65
N ALA A 15 -16.34 17.76 -6.81
CA ALA A 15 -15.56 17.89 -5.59
C ALA A 15 -15.75 16.69 -4.63
N ARG A 16 -16.97 16.19 -4.50
CA ARG A 16 -17.25 15.00 -3.69
C ARG A 16 -16.61 13.73 -4.25
N ILE A 17 -16.60 13.57 -5.57
CA ILE A 17 -15.95 12.43 -6.24
C ILE A 17 -14.44 12.50 -6.03
N ALA A 18 -13.81 13.66 -6.25
CA ALA A 18 -12.38 13.86 -6.05
C ALA A 18 -11.96 13.57 -4.60
N ALA A 19 -12.68 14.13 -3.62
CA ALA A 19 -12.43 13.86 -2.21
C ALA A 19 -12.64 12.38 -1.83
N LYS A 20 -13.55 11.67 -2.50
CA LYS A 20 -13.72 10.22 -2.30
C LYS A 20 -12.52 9.45 -2.84
N ALA A 21 -12.04 9.81 -4.03
CA ALA A 21 -10.87 9.18 -4.65
C ALA A 21 -9.61 9.38 -3.81
N GLU A 22 -9.35 10.61 -3.32
CA GLU A 22 -8.23 10.89 -2.43
C GLU A 22 -8.29 10.07 -1.12
N ARG A 23 -9.48 9.95 -0.53
CA ARG A 23 -9.66 9.11 0.67
C ARG A 23 -9.40 7.64 0.40
N GLN A 24 -9.83 7.11 -0.75
CA GLN A 24 -9.59 5.72 -1.12
C GLN A 24 -8.12 5.42 -1.40
N LYS A 25 -7.36 6.40 -1.88
CA LYS A 25 -5.90 6.27 -2.01
C LYS A 25 -5.21 6.19 -0.65
N LYS A 26 -5.65 6.99 0.32
CA LYS A 26 -5.00 7.11 1.64
C LYS A 26 -5.49 6.10 2.68
N TYR A 27 -6.74 5.64 2.57
CA TYR A 27 -7.40 4.82 3.57
C TYR A 27 -8.23 3.71 2.92
N GLU A 28 -8.33 2.60 3.63
CA GLU A 28 -9.20 1.49 3.30
C GLU A 28 -10.10 1.12 4.48
N TRP A 29 -11.19 0.41 4.17
CA TRP A 29 -12.10 -0.12 5.17
C TRP A 29 -11.81 -1.60 5.35
N ILE A 30 -11.42 -1.97 6.57
CA ILE A 30 -11.23 -3.36 6.97
C ILE A 30 -12.27 -3.73 8.02
N PHE A 31 -12.57 -5.01 8.11
CA PHE A 31 -13.46 -5.54 9.13
C PHE A 31 -12.60 -6.04 10.29
N MET A 32 -12.62 -5.33 11.42
CA MET A 32 -11.93 -5.73 12.63
C MET A 32 -12.96 -6.05 13.71
N ASN A 33 -12.95 -7.29 14.21
CA ASN A 33 -13.77 -7.75 15.33
C ASN A 33 -15.27 -7.43 15.18
N GLY A 34 -15.88 -7.73 14.03
CA GLY A 34 -17.30 -7.47 13.82
C GLY A 34 -17.64 -6.03 13.41
N LYS A 35 -16.64 -5.14 13.33
CA LYS A 35 -16.84 -3.71 13.05
C LYS A 35 -16.09 -3.29 11.79
N GLN A 36 -16.76 -2.50 10.95
CA GLN A 36 -16.12 -1.86 9.82
C GLN A 36 -15.30 -0.65 10.32
N VAL A 37 -13.98 -0.70 10.15
CA VAL A 37 -13.04 0.32 10.63
C VAL A 37 -12.21 0.87 9.46
N ARG A 38 -12.00 2.18 9.44
CA ARG A 38 -11.18 2.85 8.43
C ARG A 38 -9.73 2.92 8.89
N VAL A 39 -8.82 2.27 8.17
CA VAL A 39 -7.39 2.21 8.47
C VAL A 39 -6.59 2.87 7.35
N ARG A 40 -5.39 3.38 7.66
CA ARG A 40 -4.47 3.89 6.62
C ARG A 40 -4.03 2.72 5.75
N ARG A 41 -4.07 2.91 4.43
CA ARG A 41 -3.62 1.88 3.51
C ARG A 41 -2.11 1.72 3.69
N VAL A 42 -1.65 0.47 3.85
CA VAL A 42 -0.21 0.17 3.84
C VAL A 42 0.34 0.64 2.49
N PRO A 43 1.48 1.35 2.45
CA PRO A 43 2.03 1.82 1.18
C PRO A 43 2.46 0.61 0.34
N LEU A 44 1.72 0.30 -0.73
CA LEU A 44 2.20 -0.62 -1.76
C LEU A 44 3.13 0.15 -2.70
N ILE A 45 4.35 -0.35 -2.90
CA ILE A 45 5.29 0.20 -3.88
C ILE A 45 4.99 -0.49 -5.21
N ASP A 46 4.55 0.30 -6.20
CA ASP A 46 4.16 -0.18 -7.55
C ASP A 46 3.17 -1.36 -7.57
N GLY A 47 2.22 -1.37 -6.61
CA GLY A 47 1.22 -2.45 -6.50
C GLY A 47 1.73 -3.74 -5.85
N MET A 48 3.00 -3.80 -5.45
CA MET A 48 3.59 -4.87 -4.66
C MET A 48 3.77 -4.47 -3.19
N ASN A 49 3.87 -5.48 -2.33
CA ASN A 49 4.25 -5.28 -0.94
C ASN A 49 5.68 -4.69 -0.92
N PRO A 50 6.00 -3.68 -0.08
CA PRO A 50 7.36 -3.16 0.03
C PRO A 50 8.45 -4.23 0.09
N ASP A 51 8.25 -5.28 0.88
CA ASP A 51 9.23 -6.36 1.02
C ASP A 51 9.51 -7.09 -0.31
N GLU A 52 8.46 -7.33 -1.09
CA GLU A 52 8.56 -7.95 -2.42
C GLU A 52 9.22 -6.99 -3.43
N PHE A 53 8.94 -5.69 -3.31
CA PHE A 53 9.59 -4.68 -4.13
C PHE A 53 11.09 -4.63 -3.88
N PHE A 54 11.52 -4.65 -2.61
CA PHE A 54 12.95 -4.63 -2.27
C PHE A 54 13.66 -5.90 -2.70
N ARG A 55 13.05 -7.08 -2.50
CA ARG A 55 13.63 -8.35 -2.96
C ARG A 55 13.94 -8.37 -4.46
N ARG A 56 13.12 -7.72 -5.28
CA ARG A 56 13.27 -7.71 -6.75
C ARG A 56 14.18 -6.60 -7.28
N ASN A 57 14.31 -5.48 -6.56
CA ASN A 57 14.95 -4.27 -7.10
C ASN A 57 16.16 -3.79 -6.31
N ALA A 58 16.40 -4.28 -5.09
CA ALA A 58 17.48 -3.79 -4.25
C ALA A 58 18.82 -4.49 -4.54
N ASP A 59 19.88 -3.68 -4.63
CA ASP A 59 21.24 -4.19 -4.70
C ASP A 59 21.67 -4.85 -3.38
N THR A 60 22.58 -5.82 -3.44
CA THR A 60 23.12 -6.54 -2.28
C THR A 60 23.71 -5.61 -1.21
N ILE A 61 24.33 -4.50 -1.64
CA ILE A 61 24.87 -3.46 -0.74
C ILE A 61 23.72 -2.79 0.04
N TRP A 62 22.60 -2.51 -0.62
CA TRP A 62 21.46 -1.86 0.01
C TRP A 62 20.75 -2.80 0.98
N LEU A 63 20.62 -4.08 0.63
CA LEU A 63 20.08 -5.14 1.50
C LEU A 63 20.92 -5.29 2.78
N HIS A 64 22.25 -5.29 2.64
CA HIS A 64 23.18 -5.36 3.77
C HIS A 64 23.06 -4.15 4.71
N GLN A 65 22.88 -2.93 4.18
CA GLN A 65 22.72 -1.72 5.01
C GLN A 65 21.40 -1.67 5.78
N ASN A 66 20.37 -2.34 5.29
CA ASN A 66 19.04 -2.40 5.91
C ASN A 66 18.80 -3.73 6.66
N GLU A 67 19.87 -4.48 6.96
CA GLU A 67 19.83 -5.75 7.69
C GLU A 67 18.91 -6.82 7.05
N MET A 68 18.65 -6.74 5.74
CA MET A 68 17.79 -7.66 5.00
C MET A 68 18.57 -8.82 4.38
N TRP A 69 19.29 -9.55 5.22
CA TRP A 69 20.15 -10.68 4.85
C TRP A 69 19.40 -11.85 4.22
N GLU A 70 18.13 -12.04 4.60
CA GLU A 70 17.28 -13.12 4.09
C GLU A 70 17.04 -13.05 2.57
N TYR A 71 17.26 -11.88 1.96
CA TYR A 71 17.09 -11.68 0.52
C TYR A 71 18.41 -11.68 -0.25
N ILE A 72 19.55 -11.78 0.44
CA ILE A 72 20.84 -11.95 -0.23
C ILE A 72 20.92 -13.39 -0.69
N GLU A 73 20.82 -13.61 -2.00
CA GLU A 73 21.09 -14.93 -2.59
C GLU A 73 22.52 -15.31 -2.18
N SER A 74 22.62 -16.32 -1.31
CA SER A 74 23.91 -16.86 -0.93
C SER A 74 24.48 -17.52 -2.17
N ASP A 75 25.64 -17.04 -2.61
CA ASP A 75 26.43 -17.67 -3.67
C ASP A 75 27.01 -18.97 -3.10
N GLU A 76 26.13 -19.93 -2.77
CA GLU A 76 26.52 -21.33 -2.60
C GLU A 76 26.89 -21.82 -4.00
N GLY A 77 28.12 -21.49 -4.40
CA GLY A 77 28.79 -22.14 -5.50
C GLY A 77 28.74 -23.66 -5.28
N PRO A 78 28.73 -24.46 -6.37
CA PRO A 78 28.59 -25.90 -6.26
C PRO A 78 29.64 -26.44 -5.29
N ASP A 79 29.18 -27.20 -4.31
CA ASP A 79 30.03 -27.92 -3.36
C ASP A 79 30.94 -28.88 -4.15
N TYR A 80 32.18 -28.46 -4.38
CA TYR A 80 33.24 -29.30 -4.96
C TYR A 80 33.81 -30.23 -3.87
N ASN A 81 32.96 -31.05 -3.26
CA ASN A 81 33.40 -32.20 -2.45
C ASN A 81 33.02 -33.50 -3.18
N GLU A 82 33.85 -33.87 -4.17
CA GLU A 82 34.03 -35.26 -4.62
C GLU A 82 35.44 -35.49 -5.16
#